data_AF-B7G1I7-F1
#
_entry.id   AF-B7G1I7-F1
#
_cell.length_a   1.000
_cell.length_b   1.000
_cell.length_c   1.000
_cell.angle_alpha   90.00
_cell.angle_beta   90.00
_cell.angle_gamma   90.00
#
_symmetry.space_group_name_H-M   'P 1'
#
loop_
_entity.id
_entity.type
_entity.pdbx_description
1 polymer ?
#
loop_
_entity_poly.entity_id
_entity_poly.type
_entity_poly.pdbx_seq_one_letter_code
_entity_poly.pdbx_strand_id
1 'polypeptide(L)'
;MRKSRPKVLLLGVSYPKIETLSLFKQRPGCEGISNGGGRISLVERVVDSVKQNILTQMDGRDLARCVATEEHCHVDVYTVSQEKGAIYRDDRHFDGNFNRQTFCRTLKKHFDLIDEGFDQVILDYFWIPAGWNVQHWSRSFFKTTLVNLVKDCVLKLSRDAGHRPGRVYLPFCLHCFKEILASSSTILEHYNVSFLRKGELQQISFWKGTQQIDPDTMQGILAKRRDQEELYCTFGPRDLHEGEDDPFISKGEIADMARKLEDFGMIRFIVLEPLTKTATTRTARQRKNTGRLRGDFVGLVPPPSVKRGFDHLKNTSVCPTTPRKSKLKRVAPNALSLPIRSLTRSERDTRSTQRKAKERRITRAGSPQTVIEGFLKEPAITSQQKQLKPSNLFP
;
A
#
# COMPACT_ATOMS: atom_id res chain seq x y z
N MET A 1 4.55 5.64 32.13
CA MET A 1 4.95 5.41 30.72
C MET A 1 3.85 5.92 29.82
N ARG A 2 4.14 6.75 28.80
CA ARG A 2 3.13 7.18 27.83
C ARG A 2 2.73 5.96 26.99
N LYS A 3 1.43 5.69 26.84
CA LYS A 3 0.96 4.62 25.94
C LYS A 3 1.42 4.95 24.51
N SER A 4 2.05 3.98 23.85
CA SER A 4 2.43 4.09 22.43
C SER A 4 1.18 4.39 21.59
N ARG A 5 1.30 5.29 20.61
CA ARG A 5 0.20 5.58 19.67
C ARG A 5 0.02 4.40 18.72
N PRO A 6 -1.21 4.12 18.26
CA PRO A 6 -1.41 3.08 17.25
C PRO A 6 -0.62 3.40 15.97
N LYS A 7 -0.05 2.39 15.32
CA LYS A 7 0.77 2.54 14.11
C LYS A 7 -0.02 2.12 12.87
N VAL A 8 -0.03 2.96 11.85
CA VAL A 8 -0.70 2.71 10.56
C VAL A 8 0.33 2.69 9.44
N LEU A 9 0.39 1.61 8.66
CA LEU A 9 1.23 1.50 7.48
C LEU A 9 0.39 1.67 6.21
N LEU A 10 0.81 2.58 5.33
CA LEU A 10 0.17 2.85 4.05
C LEU A 10 1.06 2.34 2.91
N LEU A 11 0.52 1.47 2.08
CA LEU A 11 1.22 0.90 0.91
C LEU A 11 0.80 1.65 -0.35
N GLY A 12 1.78 2.15 -1.11
CA GLY A 12 1.56 2.96 -2.31
C GLY A 12 1.33 4.45 -2.03
N VAL A 13 1.68 4.94 -0.83
CA VAL A 13 1.58 6.35 -0.43
C VAL A 13 2.97 6.86 -0.12
N SER A 14 3.25 8.12 -0.44
CA SER A 14 4.52 8.78 -0.06
C SER A 14 4.34 9.73 1.14
N TYR A 15 5.39 9.91 1.95
CA TYR A 15 5.40 10.89 3.06
C TYR A 15 6.48 11.97 2.85
N PRO A 16 6.22 12.99 2.02
CA PRO A 16 7.14 14.10 1.81
C PRO A 16 7.46 14.87 3.11
N LYS A 17 8.71 15.32 3.23
CA LYS A 17 9.22 16.09 4.38
C LYS A 17 8.95 17.58 4.20
N ILE A 18 8.15 18.17 5.09
CA ILE A 18 7.79 19.61 5.06
C ILE A 18 8.94 20.52 5.52
N GLU A 19 9.78 20.08 6.46
CA GLU A 19 10.79 20.96 7.08
C GLU A 19 11.83 21.46 6.07
N THR A 20 12.21 20.60 5.12
CA THR A 20 13.09 20.97 4.01
C THR A 20 12.48 22.06 3.12
N LEU A 21 11.15 22.18 3.12
CA LEU A 21 10.41 23.14 2.31
C LEU A 21 10.29 24.51 2.99
N SER A 22 10.43 24.55 4.31
CA SER A 22 10.41 25.81 5.09
C SER A 22 11.72 26.60 4.91
N LEU A 23 12.83 25.91 4.59
CA LEU A 23 14.11 26.54 4.25
C LEU A 23 14.06 27.33 2.93
N PHE A 24 13.14 27.01 2.02
CA PHE A 24 12.94 27.78 0.78
C PHE A 24 12.17 29.09 0.98
N LYS A 25 11.71 29.38 2.21
CA LYS A 25 10.81 30.50 2.52
C LYS A 25 11.38 31.60 3.41
N GLN A 26 12.67 31.61 3.68
CA GLN A 26 13.33 32.88 4.00
C GLN A 26 13.50 33.70 2.71
N ARG A 27 12.39 34.08 2.07
CA ARG A 27 12.40 35.22 1.16
C ARG A 27 12.29 36.46 2.05
N PRO A 28 13.30 37.36 2.04
CA PRO A 28 13.20 38.63 2.75
C PRO A 28 12.00 39.40 2.17
N GLY A 29 11.02 39.77 3.00
CA GLY A 29 9.87 40.59 2.58
C GLY A 29 8.47 40.01 2.81
N CYS A 30 8.32 38.86 3.47
CA CYS A 30 7.01 38.32 3.86
C CYS A 30 6.76 38.36 5.39
N GLU A 31 7.25 39.39 6.07
CA GLU A 31 7.16 39.57 7.53
C GLU A 31 5.81 40.18 8.00
N GLY A 32 4.76 40.18 7.17
CA GLY A 32 3.59 41.03 7.38
C GLY A 32 2.31 40.41 7.95
N ILE A 33 2.25 39.11 8.27
CA ILE A 33 0.97 38.46 8.66
C ILE A 33 1.16 37.53 9.85
N SER A 34 1.40 38.09 11.03
CA SER A 34 1.51 37.33 12.29
C SER A 34 0.90 38.04 13.49
N ASN A 35 -0.31 38.61 13.32
CA ASN A 35 -1.08 39.20 14.44
C ASN A 35 -2.42 38.51 14.73
N GLY A 36 -2.71 37.33 14.16
CA GLY A 36 -3.85 36.49 14.55
C GLY A 36 -3.37 35.16 15.12
N GLY A 37 -3.50 34.94 16.43
CA GLY A 37 -2.98 33.77 17.17
C GLY A 37 -3.62 32.41 16.84
N GLY A 38 -4.18 32.22 15.65
CA GLY A 38 -4.67 30.93 15.19
C GLY A 38 -3.51 30.05 14.72
N ARG A 39 -3.29 28.90 15.34
CA ARG A 39 -2.38 27.88 14.80
C ARG A 39 -2.97 27.35 13.50
N ILE A 40 -2.38 27.73 12.37
CA ILE A 40 -2.69 27.14 11.06
C ILE A 40 -2.46 25.63 11.15
N SER A 41 -3.44 24.83 10.69
CA SER A 41 -3.34 23.38 10.69
C SER A 41 -2.19 22.91 9.79
N LEU A 42 -1.61 21.74 10.07
CA LEU A 42 -0.56 21.21 9.20
C LEU A 42 -1.09 20.89 7.80
N VAL A 43 -2.36 20.49 7.67
CA VAL A 43 -3.03 20.27 6.37
C VAL A 43 -3.06 21.55 5.54
N GLU A 44 -3.45 22.69 6.12
CA GLU A 44 -3.45 23.99 5.41
C GLU A 44 -2.05 24.37 4.93
N ARG A 45 -1.02 24.12 5.74
CA ARG A 45 0.38 24.35 5.33
C ARG A 45 0.77 23.50 4.12
N VAL A 46 0.36 22.24 4.08
CA VAL A 46 0.60 21.34 2.93
C VAL A 46 -0.12 21.88 1.68
N VAL A 47 -1.37 22.29 1.83
CA VAL A 47 -2.18 22.86 0.74
C VAL A 47 -1.53 24.12 0.18
N ASP A 48 -1.02 25.00 1.04
CA ASP A 48 -0.31 26.20 0.61
C ASP A 48 1.02 25.89 -0.09
N SER A 49 1.72 24.84 0.32
CA SER A 49 2.91 24.36 -0.40
C SER A 49 2.57 23.88 -1.82
N VAL A 50 1.41 23.25 -2.03
CA VAL A 50 0.95 22.90 -3.39
C VAL A 50 0.64 24.15 -4.21
N LYS A 51 -0.11 25.11 -3.64
CA LYS A 51 -0.45 26.37 -4.32
C LYS A 51 0.80 27.16 -4.75
N GLN A 52 1.88 27.07 -3.98
CA GLN A 52 3.15 27.74 -4.27
C GLN A 52 4.08 26.92 -5.16
N ASN A 53 3.61 25.78 -5.70
CA ASN A 53 4.38 24.85 -6.52
C ASN A 53 5.64 24.30 -5.82
N ILE A 54 5.61 24.22 -4.49
CA ILE A 54 6.67 23.61 -3.70
C ILE A 54 6.49 22.09 -3.66
N LEU A 55 5.24 21.64 -3.49
CA LEU A 55 4.85 20.24 -3.61
C LEU A 55 4.08 20.04 -4.91
N THR A 56 4.25 18.88 -5.53
CA THR A 56 3.33 18.44 -6.58
C THR A 56 1.95 18.18 -5.98
N GLN A 57 0.90 18.18 -6.81
CA GLN A 57 -0.45 17.84 -6.34
C GLN A 57 -0.53 16.43 -5.75
N MET A 58 0.27 15.50 -6.27
CA MET A 58 0.35 14.13 -5.77
C MET A 58 1.00 14.07 -4.38
N ASP A 59 2.19 14.66 -4.24
CA ASP A 59 2.91 14.69 -2.96
C ASP A 59 2.12 15.42 -1.89
N GLY A 60 1.53 16.57 -2.25
CA GLY A 60 0.69 17.33 -1.34
C GLY A 60 -0.57 16.57 -0.92
N ARG A 61 -1.19 15.80 -1.82
CA ARG A 61 -2.36 14.97 -1.49
C ARG A 61 -2.01 13.88 -0.50
N ASP A 62 -0.95 13.12 -0.78
CA ASP A 62 -0.52 12.00 0.06
C ASP A 62 -0.13 12.49 1.45
N LEU A 63 0.63 13.59 1.51
CA LEU A 63 1.03 14.22 2.76
C LEU A 63 -0.15 14.78 3.55
N ALA A 64 -1.07 15.49 2.89
CA ALA A 64 -2.27 16.04 3.55
C ALA A 64 -3.10 14.91 4.18
N ARG A 65 -3.27 13.78 3.49
CA ARG A 65 -3.98 12.61 4.01
C ARG A 65 -3.25 11.96 5.18
N CYS A 66 -1.92 11.84 5.12
CA CYS A 66 -1.12 11.32 6.25
C CYS A 66 -1.29 12.21 7.48
N VAL A 67 -1.05 13.51 7.34
CA VAL A 67 -1.16 14.49 8.42
C VAL A 67 -2.56 14.54 9.01
N ALA A 68 -3.61 14.62 8.17
CA ALA A 68 -4.99 14.62 8.64
C ALA A 68 -5.33 13.33 9.42
N THR A 69 -4.75 12.19 9.02
CA THR A 69 -4.91 10.92 9.73
C THR A 69 -4.21 10.93 11.08
N GLU A 70 -2.97 11.43 11.16
CA GLU A 70 -2.24 11.54 12.43
C GLU A 70 -2.94 12.48 13.41
N GLU A 71 -3.38 13.66 12.95
CA GLU A 71 -4.06 14.67 13.76
C GLU A 71 -5.42 14.17 14.27
N HIS A 72 -6.25 13.61 13.39
CA HIS A 72 -7.63 13.27 13.72
C HIS A 72 -7.80 11.90 14.37
N CYS A 73 -6.95 10.93 14.04
CA CYS A 73 -7.06 9.57 14.58
C CYS A 73 -6.07 9.30 15.73
N HIS A 74 -5.20 10.26 16.07
CA HIS A 74 -4.17 10.11 17.08
C HIS A 74 -3.26 8.89 16.86
N VAL A 75 -2.97 8.56 15.60
CA VAL A 75 -2.09 7.46 15.17
C VAL A 75 -0.76 7.98 14.64
N ASP A 76 0.26 7.12 14.57
CA ASP A 76 1.50 7.40 13.85
C ASP A 76 1.43 6.75 12.45
N VAL A 77 1.61 7.55 11.40
CA VAL A 77 1.48 7.10 10.01
C VAL A 77 2.85 6.81 9.40
N TYR A 78 2.97 5.61 8.83
CA TYR A 78 4.15 5.14 8.11
C TYR A 78 3.74 4.81 6.68
N THR A 79 4.67 4.98 5.75
CA THR A 79 4.38 4.88 4.32
C THR A 79 5.41 4.06 3.59
N VAL A 80 4.99 3.44 2.50
CA VAL A 80 5.83 2.66 1.60
C VAL A 80 5.46 3.03 0.18
N SER A 81 6.42 3.48 -0.60
CA SER A 81 6.24 3.74 -2.03
C SER A 81 7.53 3.45 -2.78
N GLN A 82 7.43 3.33 -4.10
CA GLN A 82 8.57 3.33 -5.02
C GLN A 82 8.68 4.64 -5.80
N GLU A 83 7.76 5.57 -5.56
CA GLU A 83 7.71 6.86 -6.23
C GLU A 83 8.94 7.69 -5.90
N LYS A 84 9.53 8.31 -6.92
CA LYS A 84 10.69 9.18 -6.80
C LYS A 84 10.29 10.58 -7.21
N GLY A 85 10.73 11.59 -6.47
CA GLY A 85 10.52 12.99 -6.86
C GLY A 85 10.60 13.98 -5.71
N ALA A 86 10.15 13.59 -4.52
CA ALA A 86 10.25 14.42 -3.32
C ALA A 86 11.33 13.91 -2.35
N ILE A 87 11.66 14.74 -1.36
CA ILE A 87 12.44 14.34 -0.19
C ILE A 87 11.43 13.80 0.82
N TYR A 88 11.58 12.54 1.21
CA TYR A 88 10.68 11.88 2.14
C TYR A 88 11.25 11.88 3.57
N ARG A 89 10.38 11.61 4.54
CA ARG A 89 10.79 11.45 5.94
C ARG A 89 11.36 10.05 6.17
N ASP A 90 12.66 9.93 6.35
CA ASP A 90 13.33 8.62 6.55
C ASP A 90 12.81 7.82 7.77
N ASP A 91 12.22 8.50 8.77
CA ASP A 91 11.65 7.88 9.96
C ASP A 91 10.18 7.42 9.80
N ARG A 92 9.54 7.80 8.68
CA ARG A 92 8.13 7.55 8.37
C ARG A 92 7.89 7.01 6.96
N HIS A 93 8.92 6.91 6.13
CA HIS A 93 8.82 6.50 4.74
C HIS A 93 9.89 5.47 4.38
N PHE A 94 9.46 4.36 3.81
CA PHE A 94 10.33 3.31 3.30
C PHE A 94 10.23 3.22 1.78
N ASP A 95 11.33 3.53 1.07
CA ASP A 95 11.44 3.29 -0.38
C ASP A 95 11.55 1.78 -0.64
N GLY A 96 10.42 1.18 -1.00
CA GLY A 96 10.29 -0.28 -0.97
C GLY A 96 9.24 -0.81 -1.93
N ASN A 97 9.57 -1.92 -2.57
CA ASN A 97 8.61 -2.69 -3.36
C ASN A 97 7.94 -3.76 -2.49
N PHE A 98 6.69 -3.54 -2.12
CA PHE A 98 5.91 -4.49 -1.32
C PHE A 98 5.53 -5.78 -2.06
N ASN A 99 5.90 -5.93 -3.34
CA ASN A 99 5.81 -7.20 -4.07
C ASN A 99 6.99 -8.15 -3.81
N ARG A 100 8.08 -7.67 -3.20
CA ARG A 100 9.29 -8.49 -2.98
C ARG A 100 9.13 -9.38 -1.77
N GLN A 101 9.59 -10.63 -1.87
CA GLN A 101 9.57 -11.60 -0.77
C GLN A 101 10.32 -11.11 0.49
N THR A 102 11.36 -10.30 0.31
CA THR A 102 12.18 -9.74 1.40
C THR A 102 11.56 -8.51 2.07
N PHE A 103 10.44 -7.99 1.54
CA PHE A 103 9.85 -6.71 1.95
C PHE A 103 9.60 -6.61 3.46
N CYS A 104 8.93 -7.60 4.06
CA CYS A 104 8.57 -7.54 5.48
C CYS A 104 9.80 -7.49 6.40
N ARG A 105 10.84 -8.26 6.07
CA ARG A 105 12.12 -8.26 6.80
C ARG A 105 12.85 -6.92 6.69
N THR A 106 12.90 -6.33 5.50
CA THR A 106 13.53 -5.03 5.29
C THR A 106 12.75 -3.91 5.97
N LEU A 107 11.41 -3.96 5.90
CA LEU A 107 10.52 -3.00 6.54
C LEU A 107 10.67 -3.03 8.06
N LYS A 108 10.68 -4.23 8.65
CA LYS A 108 10.89 -4.44 10.09
C LYS A 108 12.21 -3.87 10.58
N LYS A 109 13.29 -4.10 9.82
CA LYS A 109 14.61 -3.53 10.13
C LYS A 109 14.62 -2.01 10.01
N HIS A 110 13.97 -1.47 8.99
CA HIS A 110 13.97 -0.03 8.71
C HIS A 110 13.22 0.77 9.79
N PHE A 111 12.04 0.32 10.23
CA PHE A 111 11.25 1.00 11.26
C PHE A 111 11.48 0.47 12.69
N ASP A 112 12.51 -0.36 12.89
CA ASP A 112 12.86 -0.95 14.19
C ASP A 112 11.65 -1.60 14.93
N LEU A 113 10.88 -2.42 14.21
CA LEU A 113 9.64 -3.03 14.73
C LEU A 113 9.94 -4.27 15.59
N ILE A 114 10.69 -4.10 16.68
CA ILE A 114 11.10 -5.21 17.57
C ILE A 114 9.88 -5.79 18.31
N ASP A 115 9.09 -4.93 18.96
CA ASP A 115 8.03 -5.35 19.90
C ASP A 115 6.60 -4.98 19.48
N GLU A 116 6.44 -3.99 18.60
CA GLU A 116 5.14 -3.45 18.21
C GLU A 116 4.99 -3.43 16.68
N GLY A 117 4.16 -4.34 16.17
CA GLY A 117 3.71 -4.32 14.78
C GLY A 117 2.65 -3.23 14.54
N PHE A 118 2.24 -3.07 13.28
CA PHE A 118 1.20 -2.13 12.87
C PHE A 118 -0.19 -2.60 13.29
N ASP A 119 -1.02 -1.66 13.75
CA ASP A 119 -2.44 -1.86 14.03
C ASP A 119 -3.26 -1.88 12.73
N GLN A 120 -2.83 -1.14 11.70
CA GLN A 120 -3.44 -1.19 10.37
C GLN A 120 -2.38 -1.21 9.28
N VAL A 121 -2.56 -2.05 8.28
CA VAL A 121 -1.84 -2.00 7.00
C VAL A 121 -2.88 -1.74 5.92
N ILE A 122 -2.73 -0.67 5.15
CA ILE A 122 -3.75 -0.21 4.20
C ILE A 122 -3.11 -0.09 2.82
N LEU A 123 -3.66 -0.79 1.83
CA LEU A 123 -3.28 -0.60 0.45
C LEU A 123 -4.01 0.62 -0.13
N ASP A 124 -3.27 1.60 -0.64
CA ASP A 124 -3.89 2.81 -1.16
C ASP A 124 -4.76 2.53 -2.38
N TYR A 125 -5.85 3.27 -2.45
CA TYR A 125 -6.89 3.12 -3.46
C TYR A 125 -7.23 4.45 -4.13
N PHE A 126 -6.63 5.56 -3.69
CA PHE A 126 -6.91 6.88 -4.24
C PHE A 126 -6.39 7.06 -5.68
N TRP A 127 -5.48 6.19 -6.10
CA TRP A 127 -4.91 6.20 -7.44
C TRP A 127 -4.86 4.80 -8.06
N ILE A 128 -6.01 4.29 -8.49
CA ILE A 128 -6.10 3.05 -9.27
C ILE A 128 -6.65 3.34 -10.69
N PRO A 129 -5.85 3.94 -11.60
CA PRO A 129 -6.26 3.98 -13.00
C PRO A 129 -6.42 2.55 -13.56
N ALA A 130 -7.23 2.39 -14.59
CA ALA A 130 -7.48 1.09 -15.21
C ALA A 130 -6.17 0.38 -15.55
N GLY A 131 -6.02 -0.87 -15.10
CA GLY A 131 -4.83 -1.71 -15.31
C GLY A 131 -3.63 -1.39 -14.39
N TRP A 132 -3.63 -0.29 -13.64
CA TRP A 132 -2.51 0.07 -12.77
C TRP A 132 -2.32 -0.91 -11.62
N ASN A 133 -3.43 -1.35 -11.01
CA ASN A 133 -3.45 -2.39 -9.98
C ASN A 133 -2.80 -3.70 -10.46
N VAL A 134 -3.09 -4.13 -11.70
CA VAL A 134 -2.50 -5.36 -12.27
C VAL A 134 -0.98 -5.23 -12.41
N GLN A 135 -0.50 -4.04 -12.79
CA GLN A 135 0.94 -3.78 -12.97
C GLN A 135 1.70 -3.62 -11.64
N HIS A 136 1.07 -3.05 -10.61
CA HIS A 136 1.77 -2.67 -9.37
C HIS A 136 1.49 -3.60 -8.19
N TRP A 137 0.40 -4.38 -8.23
CA TRP A 137 0.03 -5.35 -7.19
C TRP A 137 0.13 -6.76 -7.75
N SER A 138 1.36 -7.24 -7.87
CA SER A 138 1.62 -8.58 -8.37
C SER A 138 1.05 -9.65 -7.43
N ARG A 139 0.84 -10.86 -7.96
CA ARG A 139 0.47 -12.05 -7.17
C ARG A 139 1.39 -12.31 -5.98
N SER A 140 2.68 -11.95 -6.08
CA SER A 140 3.64 -12.09 -4.98
C SER A 140 3.23 -11.29 -3.75
N PHE A 141 2.61 -10.11 -3.92
CA PHE A 141 2.08 -9.35 -2.79
C PHE A 141 1.04 -10.17 -2.02
N PHE A 142 0.08 -10.77 -2.72
CA PHE A 142 -1.00 -11.53 -2.10
C PHE A 142 -0.53 -12.86 -1.51
N LYS A 143 0.25 -13.63 -2.27
CA LYS A 143 0.71 -14.97 -1.85
C LYS A 143 1.82 -14.94 -0.79
N THR A 144 2.68 -13.93 -0.84
CA THR A 144 3.92 -13.90 -0.04
C THR A 144 3.91 -12.76 0.96
N THR A 145 3.73 -11.52 0.50
CA THR A 145 3.85 -10.35 1.39
C THR A 145 2.79 -10.34 2.47
N LEU A 146 1.52 -10.55 2.12
CA LEU A 146 0.44 -10.61 3.11
C LEU A 146 0.70 -11.68 4.17
N VAL A 147 1.18 -12.85 3.77
CA VAL A 147 1.54 -13.93 4.71
C VAL A 147 2.69 -13.51 5.63
N ASN A 148 3.72 -12.89 5.07
CA ASN A 148 4.89 -12.45 5.81
C ASN A 148 4.60 -11.30 6.79
N LEU A 149 3.56 -10.50 6.54
CA LEU A 149 3.13 -9.49 7.54
C LEU A 149 2.83 -10.13 8.90
N VAL A 150 2.24 -11.33 8.90
CA VAL A 150 1.97 -12.11 10.11
C VAL A 150 3.20 -12.88 10.58
N LYS A 151 3.88 -13.60 9.68
CA LYS A 151 5.03 -14.45 10.06
C LYS A 151 6.19 -13.65 10.65
N ASP A 152 6.49 -12.48 10.09
CA ASP A 152 7.59 -11.62 10.53
C ASP A 152 7.20 -10.67 11.67
N CYS A 153 5.96 -10.78 12.17
CA CYS A 153 5.37 -9.90 13.20
C CYS A 153 5.36 -8.41 12.81
N VAL A 154 5.21 -8.11 11.52
CA VAL A 154 5.02 -6.73 11.04
C VAL A 154 3.61 -6.25 11.39
N LEU A 155 2.61 -7.14 11.32
CA LEU A 155 1.26 -6.87 11.78
C LEU A 155 1.15 -7.22 13.26
N LYS A 156 0.50 -6.35 14.04
CA LYS A 156 0.27 -6.58 15.46
C LYS A 156 -0.63 -7.80 15.67
N LEU A 157 -0.12 -8.80 16.37
CA LEU A 157 -0.90 -9.96 16.77
C LEU A 157 -1.54 -9.70 18.14
N SER A 158 -2.80 -10.07 18.32
CA SER A 158 -3.45 -10.00 19.63
C SER A 158 -2.73 -10.94 20.61
N ARG A 159 -2.11 -10.36 21.66
CA ARG A 159 -1.39 -11.10 22.71
C ARG A 159 -2.27 -11.31 23.95
N ASP A 160 -3.17 -10.37 24.24
CA ASP A 160 -3.99 -10.34 25.45
C ASP A 160 -5.49 -10.24 25.15
N ALA A 161 -6.31 -10.81 26.03
CA ALA A 161 -7.76 -10.69 25.99
C ALA A 161 -8.15 -9.20 26.13
N GLY A 162 -8.57 -8.59 25.02
CA GLY A 162 -9.03 -7.19 24.96
C GLY A 162 -8.29 -6.32 23.93
N HIS A 163 -7.10 -6.72 23.48
CA HIS A 163 -6.42 -6.02 22.39
C HIS A 163 -6.87 -6.55 21.04
N ARG A 164 -7.41 -5.65 20.21
CA ARG A 164 -7.77 -5.99 18.83
C ARG A 164 -6.50 -6.32 18.03
N PRO A 165 -6.48 -7.43 17.27
CA PRO A 165 -5.37 -7.69 16.36
C PRO A 165 -5.29 -6.58 15.30
N GLY A 166 -4.09 -6.36 14.78
CA GLY A 166 -3.89 -5.50 13.62
C GLY A 166 -4.60 -6.08 12.39
N ARG A 167 -4.99 -5.23 11.45
CA ARG A 167 -5.75 -5.64 10.25
C ARG A 167 -5.10 -5.16 8.96
N VAL A 168 -5.28 -5.92 7.90
CA VAL A 168 -4.95 -5.48 6.53
C VAL A 168 -6.23 -5.08 5.80
N TYR A 169 -6.22 -3.91 5.18
CA TYR A 169 -7.33 -3.38 4.38
C TYR A 169 -6.91 -3.32 2.91
N LEU A 170 -7.63 -4.05 2.07
CA LEU A 170 -7.42 -4.07 0.62
C LEU A 170 -8.66 -3.50 -0.08
N PRO A 171 -8.51 -2.70 -1.15
CA PRO A 171 -9.65 -2.19 -1.89
C PRO A 171 -10.47 -3.33 -2.49
N PHE A 172 -11.80 -3.22 -2.44
CA PHE A 172 -12.71 -4.20 -3.04
C PHE A 172 -12.86 -3.99 -4.55
N CYS A 173 -11.74 -4.07 -5.27
CA CYS A 173 -11.72 -4.12 -6.73
C CYS A 173 -11.59 -5.57 -7.22
N LEU A 174 -11.95 -5.82 -8.48
CA LEU A 174 -11.92 -7.17 -9.06
C LEU A 174 -10.53 -7.83 -8.91
N HIS A 175 -9.45 -7.08 -9.11
CA HIS A 175 -8.08 -7.59 -9.01
C HIS A 175 -7.77 -8.12 -7.61
N CYS A 176 -7.98 -7.30 -6.56
CA CYS A 176 -7.73 -7.73 -5.18
C CYS A 176 -8.62 -8.90 -4.78
N PHE A 177 -9.90 -8.88 -5.17
CA PHE A 177 -10.82 -9.97 -4.87
C PHE A 177 -10.35 -11.28 -5.51
N LYS A 178 -10.04 -11.25 -6.81
CA LYS A 178 -9.52 -12.38 -7.57
C LYS A 178 -8.24 -12.95 -6.96
N GLU A 179 -7.25 -12.11 -6.66
CA GLU A 179 -5.96 -12.54 -6.11
C GLU A 179 -6.09 -13.15 -4.70
N ILE A 180 -7.01 -12.63 -3.87
CA ILE A 180 -7.31 -13.22 -2.56
C ILE A 180 -7.94 -14.61 -2.71
N LEU A 181 -8.87 -14.79 -3.64
CA LEU A 181 -9.49 -16.10 -3.87
C LEU A 181 -8.50 -17.10 -4.47
N ALA A 182 -7.69 -16.69 -5.46
CA ALA A 182 -6.63 -17.51 -6.05
C ALA A 182 -5.57 -17.93 -5.02
N SER A 183 -5.33 -17.09 -4.01
CA SER A 183 -4.38 -17.36 -2.92
C SER A 183 -5.06 -17.89 -1.64
N SER A 184 -6.34 -18.28 -1.71
CA SER A 184 -7.15 -18.58 -0.53
C SER A 184 -6.57 -19.67 0.37
N SER A 185 -6.00 -20.74 -0.22
CA SER A 185 -5.35 -21.82 0.53
C SER A 185 -4.24 -21.30 1.44
N THR A 186 -3.42 -20.36 0.96
CA THR A 186 -2.32 -19.77 1.73
C THR A 186 -2.81 -18.65 2.65
N ILE A 187 -3.72 -17.79 2.19
CA ILE A 187 -4.25 -16.68 2.99
C ILE A 187 -5.01 -17.20 4.20
N LEU A 188 -5.88 -18.19 4.02
CA LEU A 188 -6.70 -18.75 5.10
C LEU A 188 -5.91 -19.57 6.10
N GLU A 189 -4.63 -19.89 5.86
CA GLU A 189 -3.75 -20.43 6.92
C GLU A 189 -3.39 -19.37 7.97
N HIS A 190 -3.48 -18.09 7.61
CA HIS A 190 -2.99 -16.96 8.40
C HIS A 190 -4.06 -15.92 8.76
N TYR A 191 -5.15 -15.86 8.01
CA TYR A 191 -6.18 -14.83 8.14
C TYR A 191 -7.61 -15.38 8.12
N ASN A 192 -8.49 -14.66 8.80
CA ASN A 192 -9.90 -14.60 8.44
C ASN A 192 -10.10 -13.48 7.41
N VAL A 193 -10.91 -13.74 6.39
CA VAL A 193 -11.24 -12.77 5.34
C VAL A 193 -12.67 -12.28 5.55
N SER A 194 -12.87 -10.97 5.65
CA SER A 194 -14.19 -10.37 5.78
C SER A 194 -14.32 -9.15 4.85
N PHE A 195 -15.51 -8.54 4.81
CA PHE A 195 -15.83 -7.48 3.88
C PHE A 195 -16.42 -6.29 4.62
N LEU A 196 -15.81 -5.12 4.43
CA LEU A 196 -16.21 -3.87 5.07
C LEU A 196 -17.14 -3.08 4.15
N ARG A 197 -18.29 -2.67 4.68
CA ARG A 197 -19.30 -1.88 3.95
C ARG A 197 -19.03 -0.38 4.08
N LYS A 198 -19.64 0.41 3.20
CA LYS A 198 -19.57 1.88 3.18
C LYS A 198 -19.89 2.53 4.54
N GLY A 199 -20.90 2.02 5.25
CA GLY A 199 -21.26 2.54 6.58
C GLY A 199 -20.22 2.27 7.68
N GLU A 200 -19.24 1.41 7.42
CA GLU A 200 -18.27 0.92 8.40
C GLU A 200 -16.85 1.47 8.15
N LEU A 201 -16.66 2.33 7.15
CA LEU A 201 -15.36 2.86 6.73
C LEU A 201 -14.64 3.68 7.81
N GLN A 202 -15.37 4.19 8.81
CA GLN A 202 -14.80 4.87 9.98
C GLN A 202 -13.80 4.01 10.77
N GLN A 203 -13.79 2.69 10.56
CA GLN A 203 -12.80 1.78 11.12
C GLN A 203 -11.40 1.93 10.48
N ILE A 204 -11.30 2.49 9.28
CA ILE A 204 -10.04 2.70 8.57
C ILE A 204 -9.52 4.10 8.89
N SER A 205 -8.45 4.19 9.69
CA SER A 205 -7.91 5.48 10.16
C SER A 205 -7.58 6.41 8.99
N PHE A 206 -7.01 5.85 7.92
CA PHE A 206 -6.62 6.63 6.75
C PHE A 206 -7.80 7.21 5.96
N TRP A 207 -8.89 6.45 5.81
CA TRP A 207 -10.12 6.97 5.20
C TRP A 207 -10.72 8.05 6.12
N LYS A 208 -10.82 7.77 7.43
CA LYS A 208 -11.36 8.71 8.43
C LYS A 208 -10.61 10.05 8.44
N GLY A 209 -9.28 10.01 8.42
CA GLY A 209 -8.42 11.19 8.30
C GLY A 209 -8.63 11.93 6.98
N THR A 210 -8.70 11.21 5.86
CA THR A 210 -8.96 11.81 4.54
C THR A 210 -10.30 12.56 4.51
N GLN A 211 -11.33 12.08 5.22
CA GLN A 211 -12.63 12.76 5.29
C GLN A 211 -12.59 14.12 6.03
N GLN A 212 -11.52 14.41 6.79
CA GLN A 212 -11.35 15.70 7.46
C GLN A 212 -10.81 16.80 6.55
N ILE A 213 -10.30 16.44 5.37
CA ILE A 213 -9.84 17.43 4.40
C ILE A 213 -11.06 17.99 3.68
N ASP A 214 -11.11 19.31 3.58
CA ASP A 214 -12.16 20.04 2.87
C ASP A 214 -12.37 19.50 1.44
N PRO A 215 -13.61 19.20 1.02
CA PRO A 215 -13.89 18.62 -0.30
C PRO A 215 -13.40 19.45 -1.47
N ASP A 216 -13.55 20.78 -1.38
CA ASP A 216 -13.17 21.71 -2.44
C ASP A 216 -11.66 21.82 -2.53
N THR A 217 -10.96 21.76 -1.41
CA THR A 217 -9.51 21.68 -1.33
C THR A 217 -9.00 20.38 -1.94
N MET A 218 -9.60 19.24 -1.57
CA MET A 218 -9.26 17.93 -2.12
C MET A 218 -9.40 17.92 -3.65
N GLN A 219 -10.54 18.36 -4.16
CA GLN A 219 -10.81 18.33 -5.60
C GLN A 219 -10.06 19.42 -6.37
N GLY A 220 -10.09 20.66 -5.88
CA GLY A 220 -9.59 21.84 -6.58
C GLY A 220 -8.07 22.00 -6.52
N ILE A 221 -7.44 21.65 -5.39
CA ILE A 221 -6.00 21.87 -5.18
C ILE A 221 -5.24 20.54 -5.24
N LEU A 222 -5.74 19.51 -4.55
CA LEU A 222 -5.11 18.18 -4.48
C LEU A 222 -5.55 17.23 -5.62
N ALA A 223 -6.33 17.76 -6.57
CA ALA A 223 -6.75 17.16 -7.83
C ALA A 223 -7.54 15.84 -7.73
N LYS A 224 -8.14 15.54 -6.58
CA LYS A 224 -8.92 14.31 -6.36
C LYS A 224 -10.08 14.54 -5.40
N ARG A 225 -11.26 13.99 -5.70
CA ARG A 225 -12.37 13.96 -4.72
C ARG A 225 -12.00 13.07 -3.55
N ARG A 226 -12.52 13.36 -2.36
CA ARG A 226 -12.28 12.54 -1.16
C ARG A 226 -13.01 11.18 -1.13
N ASP A 227 -13.94 10.94 -2.04
CA ASP A 227 -14.79 9.75 -2.13
C ASP A 227 -14.30 8.74 -3.20
N GLN A 228 -12.98 8.63 -3.38
CA GLN A 228 -12.40 7.77 -4.44
C GLN A 228 -12.74 6.28 -4.26
N GLU A 229 -13.09 5.83 -3.06
CA GLU A 229 -13.56 4.46 -2.81
C GLU A 229 -14.83 4.12 -3.59
N GLU A 230 -15.68 5.10 -3.89
CA GLU A 230 -16.88 4.88 -4.70
C GLU A 230 -16.54 4.56 -6.16
N LEU A 231 -15.36 4.98 -6.62
CA LEU A 231 -14.89 4.77 -7.98
C LEU A 231 -14.01 3.53 -8.11
N TYR A 232 -13.10 3.32 -7.14
CA TYR A 232 -12.02 2.35 -7.29
C TYR A 232 -12.17 1.11 -6.40
N CYS A 233 -13.07 1.14 -5.41
CA CYS A 233 -13.26 0.06 -4.45
C CYS A 233 -14.58 -0.68 -4.66
N THR A 234 -14.95 -0.87 -5.93
CA THR A 234 -16.13 -1.63 -6.33
C THR A 234 -15.83 -2.35 -7.65
N PHE A 235 -16.60 -3.38 -7.94
CA PHE A 235 -16.69 -3.98 -9.27
C PHE A 235 -18.09 -4.56 -9.44
N GLY A 236 -18.50 -4.92 -10.65
CA GLY A 236 -19.79 -5.51 -10.93
C GLY A 236 -19.72 -6.70 -11.90
N PRO A 237 -20.89 -7.25 -12.29
CA PRO A 237 -20.96 -8.35 -13.24
C PRO A 237 -20.27 -8.05 -14.58
N ARG A 238 -20.32 -6.79 -15.02
CA ARG A 238 -19.65 -6.34 -16.25
C ARG A 238 -18.14 -6.46 -16.12
N ASP A 239 -17.55 -5.93 -15.05
CA ASP A 239 -16.11 -5.99 -14.83
C ASP A 239 -15.61 -7.44 -14.76
N LEU A 240 -16.39 -8.33 -14.12
CA LEU A 240 -16.06 -9.76 -14.06
C LEU A 240 -16.11 -10.43 -15.43
N HIS A 241 -17.08 -10.07 -16.26
CA HIS A 241 -17.22 -10.63 -17.60
C HIS A 241 -16.11 -10.15 -18.54
N GLU A 242 -15.84 -8.83 -18.53
CA GLU A 242 -14.83 -8.15 -19.36
C GLU A 242 -13.39 -8.35 -18.84
N GLY A 243 -13.23 -8.73 -17.57
CA GLY A 243 -11.93 -8.93 -16.95
C GLY A 243 -11.12 -10.07 -17.59
N GLU A 244 -9.80 -9.98 -17.50
CA GLU A 244 -8.89 -11.02 -18.00
C GLU A 244 -9.05 -12.32 -17.21
N ASP A 245 -9.02 -13.45 -17.92
CA ASP A 245 -9.03 -14.77 -17.32
C ASP A 245 -7.77 -14.98 -16.46
N ASP A 246 -7.90 -15.80 -15.42
CA ASP A 246 -6.80 -16.08 -14.51
C ASP A 246 -6.51 -17.58 -14.49
N PRO A 247 -5.24 -17.99 -14.69
CA PRO A 247 -4.91 -19.41 -14.70
C PRO A 247 -5.07 -20.09 -13.33
N PHE A 248 -5.28 -19.34 -12.24
CA PHE A 248 -5.37 -19.88 -10.88
C PHE A 248 -6.76 -19.81 -10.30
N ILE A 249 -7.70 -19.12 -10.95
CA ILE A 249 -9.09 -19.07 -10.53
C ILE A 249 -10.00 -18.76 -11.72
N SER A 250 -11.06 -19.56 -11.87
CA SER A 250 -12.03 -19.34 -12.93
C SER A 250 -12.98 -18.17 -12.61
N LYS A 251 -13.50 -17.51 -13.66
CA LYS A 251 -14.57 -16.51 -13.50
C LYS A 251 -15.81 -17.07 -12.81
N GLY A 252 -16.10 -18.37 -12.99
CA GLY A 252 -17.19 -19.06 -12.32
C GLY A 252 -17.01 -19.07 -10.80
N GLU A 253 -15.83 -19.45 -10.32
CA GLU A 253 -15.52 -19.44 -8.88
C GLU A 253 -15.58 -18.04 -8.27
N ILE A 254 -15.11 -17.02 -9.01
CA ILE A 254 -15.21 -15.61 -8.58
C ILE A 254 -16.69 -15.20 -8.48
N ALA A 255 -17.50 -15.52 -9.49
CA ALA A 255 -18.93 -15.22 -9.49
C ALA A 255 -19.66 -15.94 -8.34
N ASP A 256 -19.35 -17.21 -8.11
CA ASP A 256 -19.97 -18.01 -7.05
C ASP A 256 -19.63 -17.48 -5.65
N MET A 257 -18.41 -16.98 -5.46
CA MET A 257 -18.07 -16.28 -4.22
C MET A 257 -18.81 -14.94 -4.12
N ALA A 258 -18.83 -14.15 -5.18
CA ALA A 258 -19.51 -12.85 -5.20
C ALA A 258 -21.02 -12.97 -4.88
N ARG A 259 -21.68 -14.03 -5.38
CA ARG A 259 -23.10 -14.32 -5.10
C ARG A 259 -23.40 -14.64 -3.64
N LYS A 260 -22.40 -15.01 -2.84
CA LYS A 260 -22.54 -15.32 -1.41
C LYS A 260 -22.42 -14.07 -0.53
N LEU A 261 -22.13 -12.91 -1.10
CA LEU A 261 -21.93 -11.67 -0.36
C LEU A 261 -23.23 -10.86 -0.31
N GLU A 262 -23.74 -10.67 0.91
CA GLU A 262 -24.85 -9.76 1.20
C GLU A 262 -24.39 -8.29 1.15
N ASP A 263 -25.24 -7.43 0.58
CA ASP A 263 -24.95 -6.02 0.33
C ASP A 263 -23.75 -5.79 -0.58
N PHE A 264 -23.60 -6.60 -1.63
CA PHE A 264 -22.41 -6.61 -2.48
C PHE A 264 -22.02 -5.18 -2.96
N GLY A 265 -22.98 -4.39 -3.44
CA GLY A 265 -22.73 -3.02 -3.92
C GLY A 265 -22.31 -2.01 -2.84
N MET A 266 -22.44 -2.36 -1.56
CA MET A 266 -22.03 -1.54 -0.42
C MET A 266 -20.63 -1.89 0.08
N ILE A 267 -20.03 -2.99 -0.36
CA ILE A 267 -18.68 -3.40 0.05
C ILE A 267 -17.66 -2.44 -0.57
N ARG A 268 -16.65 -2.06 0.21
CA ARG A 268 -15.55 -1.19 -0.22
C ARG A 268 -14.18 -1.77 0.09
N PHE A 269 -14.04 -2.59 1.13
CA PHE A 269 -12.74 -3.18 1.45
C PHE A 269 -12.86 -4.67 1.79
N ILE A 270 -11.83 -5.42 1.40
CA ILE A 270 -11.53 -6.75 1.93
C ILE A 270 -10.68 -6.53 3.18
N VAL A 271 -11.07 -7.17 4.28
CA VAL A 271 -10.37 -7.07 5.56
C VAL A 271 -9.76 -8.41 5.89
N LEU A 272 -8.45 -8.43 6.09
CA LEU A 272 -7.72 -9.60 6.55
C LEU A 272 -7.40 -9.43 8.04
N GLU A 273 -7.99 -10.27 8.87
CA GLU A 273 -7.76 -10.30 10.30
C GLU A 273 -6.88 -11.52 10.66
N PRO A 274 -5.70 -11.32 11.26
CA PRO A 274 -4.77 -12.39 11.51
C PRO A 274 -5.31 -13.35 12.57
N LEU A 275 -5.07 -14.64 12.36
CA LEU A 275 -5.54 -15.68 13.26
C LEU A 275 -4.77 -15.65 14.59
N THR A 276 -5.50 -15.75 15.71
CA THR A 276 -4.90 -15.73 17.05
C THR A 276 -4.12 -17.01 17.35
N LYS A 277 -3.00 -16.91 18.10
CA LYS A 277 -2.15 -18.06 18.47
C LYS A 277 -2.89 -19.12 19.29
N THR A 278 -3.89 -18.74 20.09
CA THR A 278 -4.72 -19.67 20.86
C THR A 278 -5.60 -20.56 19.98
N ALA A 279 -6.02 -20.08 18.80
CA ALA A 279 -6.71 -20.90 17.82
C ALA A 279 -5.81 -21.99 17.21
N THR A 280 -4.47 -21.84 17.26
CA THR A 280 -3.52 -22.78 16.65
C THR A 280 -3.44 -24.12 17.38
N THR A 281 -3.44 -24.10 18.72
CA THR A 281 -3.09 -25.29 19.52
C THR A 281 -4.26 -26.27 19.71
N ARG A 282 -5.50 -25.77 19.90
CA ARG A 282 -6.68 -26.65 20.08
C ARG A 282 -7.12 -27.33 18.79
N THR A 283 -6.95 -26.69 17.62
CA THR A 283 -7.44 -27.21 16.35
C THR A 283 -6.50 -28.20 15.66
N ALA A 284 -5.21 -28.26 16.01
CA ALA A 284 -4.26 -29.15 15.35
C ALA A 284 -4.60 -30.64 15.51
N ARG A 285 -5.20 -31.05 16.65
CA ARG A 285 -5.64 -32.43 16.87
C ARG A 285 -6.97 -32.79 16.19
N GLN A 286 -7.93 -31.85 16.11
CA GLN A 286 -9.22 -32.08 15.43
C GLN A 286 -9.13 -31.96 13.89
N ARG A 287 -8.12 -31.25 13.38
CA ARG A 287 -7.99 -30.97 11.93
C ARG A 287 -7.48 -32.11 11.07
N LYS A 288 -6.70 -33.05 11.63
CA LYS A 288 -6.18 -34.18 10.84
C LYS A 288 -7.28 -34.99 10.15
N ASN A 289 -8.53 -34.89 10.63
CA ASN A 289 -9.65 -35.66 10.09
C ASN A 289 -10.64 -34.85 9.22
N THR A 290 -10.57 -33.51 9.20
CA THR A 290 -11.61 -32.69 8.52
C THR A 290 -11.12 -31.91 7.29
N GLY A 291 -9.80 -31.80 7.09
CA GLY A 291 -9.24 -31.06 5.95
C GLY A 291 -9.57 -29.55 5.91
N ARG A 292 -10.18 -29.00 6.97
CA ARG A 292 -10.68 -27.62 7.00
C ARG A 292 -9.54 -26.62 7.26
N LEU A 293 -9.45 -25.58 6.42
CA LEU A 293 -8.48 -24.48 6.53
C LEU A 293 -8.57 -23.74 7.87
N ARG A 294 -7.56 -22.92 8.17
CA ARG A 294 -7.42 -22.34 9.51
C ARG A 294 -8.42 -21.23 9.81
N GLY A 295 -8.46 -20.26 8.91
CA GLY A 295 -9.44 -19.20 8.85
C GLY A 295 -10.54 -19.53 7.85
N ASP A 296 -11.43 -18.56 7.68
CA ASP A 296 -12.58 -18.68 6.80
C ASP A 296 -12.89 -17.34 6.11
N PHE A 297 -13.78 -17.39 5.12
CA PHE A 297 -14.47 -16.21 4.64
C PHE A 297 -15.67 -15.95 5.55
N VAL A 298 -15.60 -14.86 6.31
CA VAL A 298 -16.58 -14.48 7.32
C VAL A 298 -17.69 -13.63 6.70
N GLY A 299 -18.94 -13.94 7.06
CA GLY A 299 -20.11 -13.19 6.61
C GLY A 299 -20.67 -13.63 5.26
N LEU A 300 -20.27 -14.80 4.76
CA LEU A 300 -20.90 -15.42 3.60
C LEU A 300 -22.29 -15.94 3.93
N VAL A 301 -23.21 -15.77 2.99
CA VAL A 301 -24.60 -16.23 3.06
C VAL A 301 -24.85 -17.19 1.89
N PRO A 302 -25.62 -18.28 2.06
CA PRO A 302 -25.99 -19.15 0.95
C PRO A 302 -26.64 -18.32 -0.17
N PRO A 303 -26.33 -18.53 -1.46
CA PRO A 303 -26.84 -17.69 -2.55
C PRO A 303 -28.37 -17.48 -2.55
N PRO A 304 -29.21 -18.50 -2.26
CA PRO A 304 -30.67 -18.31 -2.20
C PRO A 304 -31.14 -17.38 -1.07
N SER A 305 -30.31 -17.16 -0.06
CA SER A 305 -30.62 -16.32 1.10
C SER A 305 -30.07 -14.90 0.97
N VAL A 306 -29.33 -14.60 -0.10
CA VAL A 306 -28.77 -13.27 -0.35
C VAL A 306 -29.83 -12.33 -0.90
N LYS A 307 -30.18 -11.28 -0.15
CA LYS A 307 -31.25 -10.32 -0.51
C LYS A 307 -30.75 -9.23 -1.45
N ARG A 308 -29.53 -8.73 -1.23
CA ARG A 308 -28.90 -7.68 -2.03
C ARG A 308 -27.53 -8.13 -2.53
N GLY A 309 -27.56 -9.09 -3.45
CA GLY A 309 -26.37 -9.77 -3.98
C GLY A 309 -25.82 -9.23 -5.30
N PHE A 310 -24.71 -9.82 -5.74
CA PHE A 310 -24.00 -9.52 -6.99
C PHE A 310 -24.90 -9.48 -8.24
N ASP A 311 -25.84 -10.45 -8.36
CA ASP A 311 -26.70 -10.55 -9.54
C ASP A 311 -27.76 -9.42 -9.62
N HIS A 312 -28.07 -8.76 -8.49
CA HIS A 312 -29.04 -7.66 -8.44
C HIS A 312 -28.48 -6.34 -9.02
N LEU A 313 -27.15 -6.22 -9.17
CA LEU A 313 -26.51 -5.02 -9.71
C LEU A 313 -26.83 -4.75 -11.18
N LYS A 314 -27.31 -5.76 -11.92
CA LYS A 314 -27.65 -5.61 -13.34
C LYS A 314 -28.83 -4.66 -13.58
N ASN A 315 -29.68 -4.45 -12.58
CA ASN A 315 -30.91 -3.65 -12.72
C ASN A 315 -30.73 -2.18 -12.30
N THR A 316 -29.59 -1.81 -11.73
CA THR A 316 -29.32 -0.44 -11.23
C THR A 316 -28.41 0.36 -12.15
N SER A 317 -28.09 -0.13 -13.35
CA SER A 317 -27.17 0.52 -14.30
C SER A 317 -27.77 1.74 -15.03
N VAL A 318 -28.51 2.59 -14.32
CA VAL A 318 -28.53 4.01 -14.67
C VAL A 318 -27.26 4.59 -14.07
N CYS A 319 -26.15 4.44 -14.81
CA CYS A 319 -24.92 5.13 -14.50
C CYS A 319 -25.27 6.62 -14.38
N PRO A 320 -25.01 7.31 -13.24
CA PRO A 320 -25.08 8.75 -13.21
C PRO A 320 -23.95 9.22 -14.11
N THR A 321 -24.26 9.40 -15.39
CA THR A 321 -23.50 10.26 -16.28
C THR A 321 -23.51 11.62 -15.62
N THR A 322 -22.49 11.89 -14.80
CA THR A 322 -22.16 13.26 -14.43
C THR A 322 -22.16 14.04 -15.74
N PRO A 323 -23.03 15.04 -15.92
CA PRO A 323 -23.06 15.81 -17.14
C PRO A 323 -21.67 16.39 -17.30
N ARG A 324 -20.98 16.00 -18.36
CA ARG A 324 -19.71 16.57 -18.77
C ARG A 324 -19.99 17.98 -19.31
N LYS A 325 -20.50 18.88 -18.46
CA LYS A 325 -20.66 20.31 -18.74
C LYS A 325 -19.43 21.05 -18.25
N SER A 326 -18.30 20.85 -18.91
CA SER A 326 -17.24 21.85 -18.90
C SER A 326 -17.59 22.95 -19.90
N LYS A 327 -18.57 23.80 -19.55
CA LYS A 327 -18.52 25.20 -19.98
C LYS A 327 -17.54 25.89 -19.04
N LEU A 328 -16.24 25.67 -19.25
CA LEU A 328 -15.24 26.61 -18.76
C LEU A 328 -15.52 27.93 -19.50
N LYS A 329 -16.00 28.95 -18.78
CA LYS A 329 -15.86 30.34 -19.22
C LYS A 329 -14.36 30.55 -19.43
N ARG A 330 -13.96 30.86 -20.68
CA ARG A 330 -12.67 31.46 -20.99
C ARG A 330 -12.53 32.73 -20.12
N VAL A 331 -11.75 32.65 -19.06
CA VAL A 331 -11.10 33.82 -18.49
C VAL A 331 -9.87 34.06 -19.35
N ALA A 332 -9.75 35.27 -19.90
CA ALA A 332 -8.66 35.64 -20.78
C ALA A 332 -7.30 35.48 -20.06
N PRO A 333 -6.27 34.90 -20.71
CA PRO A 333 -4.94 34.88 -20.16
C PRO A 333 -4.31 36.27 -20.31
N ASN A 334 -4.02 36.93 -19.19
CA ASN A 334 -3.05 38.02 -19.17
C ASN A 334 -1.67 37.42 -19.49
N ALA A 335 -1.04 38.01 -20.49
CA ALA A 335 0.19 37.58 -21.11
C ALA A 335 1.38 37.67 -20.15
N LEU A 336 2.13 36.56 -20.06
CA LEU A 336 3.58 36.50 -19.87
C LEU A 336 4.03 35.12 -20.35
N SER A 337 4.04 34.92 -21.66
CA SER A 337 4.59 33.72 -22.30
C SER A 337 6.09 33.91 -22.55
N LEU A 338 6.93 33.12 -21.89
CA LEU A 338 8.29 32.86 -22.38
C LEU A 338 8.21 31.90 -23.58
N PRO A 339 9.06 32.05 -24.61
CA PRO A 339 8.97 31.25 -25.82
C PRO A 339 9.49 29.84 -25.58
N ILE A 340 8.61 28.84 -25.70
CA ILE A 340 9.00 27.44 -25.82
C ILE A 340 9.46 27.21 -27.26
N ARG A 341 10.78 27.07 -27.46
CA ARG A 341 11.36 26.61 -28.73
C ARG A 341 10.89 25.18 -29.01
N SER A 342 10.04 25.01 -30.02
CA SER A 342 9.72 23.70 -30.57
C SER A 342 10.95 23.15 -31.32
N LEU A 343 11.55 22.09 -30.79
CA LEU A 343 12.64 21.38 -31.46
C LEU A 343 12.14 20.80 -32.79
N THR A 344 12.91 21.06 -33.85
CA THR A 344 12.64 20.58 -35.19
C THR A 344 12.87 19.07 -35.30
N ARG A 345 12.30 18.44 -36.33
CA ARG A 345 12.36 16.97 -36.53
C ARG A 345 13.80 16.45 -36.62
N SER A 346 14.76 17.24 -37.10
CA SER A 346 16.18 16.84 -37.15
C SER A 346 16.88 16.83 -35.77
N GLU A 347 16.40 17.61 -34.80
CA GLU A 347 16.94 17.63 -33.42
C GLU A 347 16.42 16.46 -32.58
N ARG A 348 15.30 15.83 -32.97
CA ARG A 348 14.82 14.59 -32.35
C ARG A 348 15.63 13.37 -32.81
N ASP A 349 16.06 13.35 -34.06
CA ASP A 349 16.81 12.22 -34.63
C ASP A 349 18.27 12.17 -34.13
N THR A 350 18.88 13.32 -33.86
CA THR A 350 20.22 13.39 -33.22
C THR A 350 20.21 12.89 -31.78
N ARG A 351 19.14 13.16 -31.01
CA ARG A 351 18.99 12.65 -29.63
C ARG A 351 18.74 11.15 -29.57
N SER A 352 18.02 10.59 -30.53
CA SER A 352 17.83 9.12 -30.68
C SER A 352 19.17 8.41 -30.96
N THR A 353 20.00 9.01 -31.81
CA THR A 353 21.30 8.45 -32.22
C THR A 353 22.34 8.53 -31.09
N GLN A 354 22.36 9.61 -30.31
CA GLN A 354 23.21 9.74 -29.11
C GLN A 354 22.81 8.77 -27.99
N ARG A 355 21.51 8.42 -27.86
CA ARG A 355 21.03 7.46 -26.86
C ARG A 355 21.50 6.03 -27.17
N LYS A 356 21.43 5.61 -28.44
CA LYS A 356 21.94 4.30 -28.89
C LYS A 356 23.47 4.19 -28.80
N ALA A 357 24.21 5.28 -28.98
CA ALA A 357 25.66 5.30 -28.81
C ALA A 357 26.10 5.18 -27.33
N LYS A 358 25.32 5.74 -26.40
CA LYS A 358 25.58 5.65 -24.95
C LYS A 358 25.28 4.24 -24.40
N GLU A 359 24.25 3.57 -24.93
CA GLU A 359 23.89 2.20 -24.56
C GLU A 359 24.92 1.16 -25.03
N ARG A 360 25.54 1.37 -26.19
CA ARG A 360 26.65 0.54 -26.69
C ARG A 360 27.98 0.71 -25.94
N ARG A 361 28.14 1.79 -25.16
CA ARG A 361 29.32 2.01 -24.31
C ARG A 361 29.23 1.28 -22.97
N ILE A 362 28.02 0.99 -22.50
CA ILE A 362 27.78 0.31 -21.21
C ILE A 362 27.92 -1.21 -21.36
N THR A 363 27.62 -1.77 -22.54
CA THR A 363 27.79 -3.21 -22.84
C THR A 363 29.22 -3.62 -23.22
N ARG A 364 30.19 -2.69 -23.22
CA ARG A 364 31.60 -2.97 -23.58
C ARG A 364 32.58 -2.87 -22.41
N ALA A 365 32.11 -2.58 -21.19
CA ALA A 365 32.93 -2.66 -19.98
C ALA A 365 32.94 -4.12 -19.49
N GLY A 366 34.06 -4.79 -19.75
CA GLY A 366 34.23 -6.23 -19.64
C GLY A 366 34.22 -6.81 -18.23
N SER A 367 33.97 -8.11 -18.18
CA SER A 367 34.10 -9.01 -17.04
C SER A 367 35.52 -8.96 -16.44
N PRO A 368 35.70 -9.01 -15.11
CA PRO A 368 37.01 -9.21 -14.51
C PRO A 368 37.45 -10.65 -14.71
N GLN A 369 38.58 -10.85 -15.38
CA GLN A 369 39.30 -12.12 -15.44
C GLN A 369 39.92 -12.42 -14.07
N THR A 370 39.67 -13.65 -13.62
CA THR A 370 40.34 -14.31 -12.50
C THR A 370 41.83 -14.48 -12.84
N VAL A 371 42.70 -13.91 -12.01
CA VAL A 371 44.14 -14.17 -12.03
C VAL A 371 44.41 -15.29 -11.02
N ILE A 372 44.92 -16.42 -11.52
CA ILE A 372 45.54 -17.49 -10.74
C ILE A 372 47.03 -17.48 -11.08
N GLU A 373 47.88 -17.38 -10.05
CA GLU A 373 49.27 -17.83 -9.91
C GLU A 373 49.92 -16.93 -8.85
N GLY A 374 50.59 -17.37 -7.79
CA GLY A 374 50.91 -18.68 -7.24
C GLY A 374 51.57 -18.44 -5.86
N PHE A 375 51.90 -19.49 -5.11
CA PHE A 375 53.14 -19.67 -4.33
C PHE A 375 53.01 -20.84 -3.32
N LEU A 376 54.00 -21.75 -3.44
CA LEU A 376 54.65 -22.61 -2.45
C LEU A 376 53.94 -23.78 -1.73
N LYS A 377 54.35 -24.97 -2.19
CA LYS A 377 54.78 -26.21 -1.51
C LYS A 377 55.00 -26.18 0.03
N GLU A 378 54.36 -27.17 0.67
CA GLU A 378 54.82 -28.12 1.73
C GLU A 378 55.37 -27.62 3.08
N PRO A 379 55.39 -28.45 4.17
CA PRO A 379 55.16 -29.90 4.24
C PRO A 379 54.17 -30.40 5.33
N ALA A 380 53.92 -31.70 5.24
CA ALA A 380 53.19 -32.53 6.19
C ALA A 380 53.86 -32.61 7.59
N ILE A 381 53.05 -32.62 8.65
CA ILE A 381 53.40 -33.25 9.93
C ILE A 381 52.20 -34.03 10.47
N THR A 382 52.47 -35.30 10.71
CA THR A 382 51.66 -36.34 11.30
C THR A 382 51.45 -36.10 12.82
N SER A 383 50.41 -36.73 13.35
CA SER A 383 50.37 -37.42 14.66
C SER A 383 49.53 -36.81 15.82
N GLN A 384 48.80 -37.75 16.44
CA GLN A 384 48.40 -37.85 17.85
C GLN A 384 47.02 -37.34 18.31
N GLN A 385 46.11 -38.32 18.38
CA GLN A 385 45.30 -38.69 19.55
C GLN A 385 45.47 -37.83 20.82
N LYS A 386 44.35 -37.34 21.35
CA LYS A 386 44.00 -37.61 22.76
C LYS A 386 42.50 -37.47 23.01
N GLN A 387 41.90 -38.59 23.40
CA GLN A 387 40.63 -38.68 24.09
C GLN A 387 40.74 -37.97 25.44
N LEU A 388 39.72 -37.21 25.83
CA LEU A 388 39.43 -36.95 27.24
C LEU A 388 37.92 -37.07 27.48
N LYS A 389 37.58 -38.03 28.36
CA LYS A 389 36.26 -38.31 28.93
C LYS A 389 35.84 -37.20 29.90
N PRO A 390 34.54 -36.96 30.12
CA PRO A 390 34.07 -36.22 31.28
C PRO A 390 33.96 -37.14 32.51
N SER A 391 34.57 -36.73 33.62
CA SER A 391 34.42 -37.33 34.94
C SER A 391 33.38 -36.55 35.76
N ASN A 392 32.46 -37.30 36.36
CA ASN A 392 31.52 -36.88 37.40
C ASN A 392 32.21 -36.60 38.75
N LEU A 393 31.44 -35.99 39.66
CA LEU A 393 31.55 -35.87 41.14
C LEU A 393 31.97 -34.46 41.63
N PHE A 394 31.02 -33.62 42.07
CA PHE A 394 30.45 -33.45 43.45
C PHE A 394 31.41 -32.66 44.38
N PRO A 395 30.95 -31.93 45.43
CA PRO A 395 29.69 -32.04 46.19
C PRO A 395 28.57 -31.06 45.78
#